data_AF-A0A920AWJ3-F1
#
_entry.id   AF-A0A920AWJ3-F1
#
_cell.length_a   1.000
_cell.length_b   1.000
_cell.length_c   1.000
_cell.angle_alpha   90.00
_cell.angle_beta   90.00
_cell.angle_gamma   90.00
#
_symmetry.space_group_name_H-M   'P 1'
#
loop_
_entity.id
_entity.type
_entity.pdbx_description
1 polymer ?
#
loop_
_entity_poly.entity_id
_entity_poly.type
_entity_poly.pdbx_seq_one_letter_code
_entity_poly.pdbx_strand_id
1 'polypeptide(L)'
;MVGIVFQKNNNLKLDNGKNNLAIVLDGIEKPGNIGAILRSCDSADVDLIILNNEKCDLYNPNLIRSSLGSIFSLNVVSMESDDTLDF
;
A
#
# COMPACT_ATOMS: atom_id res chain seq x y z
N MET A 1 -16.03 -10.22 -8.33
CA MET A 1 -14.80 -9.50 -8.71
C MET A 1 -13.63 -10.41 -8.38
N VAL A 2 -12.97 -10.96 -9.40
CA VAL A 2 -11.77 -11.80 -9.21
C VAL A 2 -10.59 -10.86 -9.39
N GLY A 3 -9.86 -10.58 -8.30
CA GLY A 3 -8.62 -9.82 -8.34
C GLY A 3 -7.45 -10.78 -8.44
N ILE A 4 -6.72 -10.74 -9.56
CA ILE A 4 -5.44 -11.44 -9.71
C ILE A 4 -4.36 -10.47 -9.25
N VAL A 5 -3.70 -10.77 -8.13
CA VAL A 5 -2.55 -9.98 -7.66
C VAL A 5 -1.29 -10.49 -8.32
N PHE A 6 -0.70 -9.68 -9.19
CA PHE A 6 0.63 -9.93 -9.71
C PHE A 6 1.64 -9.22 -8.80
N GLN A 7 2.35 -9.98 -7.96
CA GLN A 7 3.53 -9.45 -7.26
C GLN A 7 4.60 -9.18 -8.33
N LYS A 8 4.71 -7.91 -8.74
CA LYS A 8 5.61 -7.49 -9.80
C LYS A 8 6.92 -7.04 -9.18
N ASN A 9 8.00 -7.74 -9.53
CA ASN A 9 9.39 -7.38 -9.23
C ASN A 9 9.61 -5.85 -9.24
N ASN A 10 10.27 -5.33 -8.18
CA ASN A 10 10.69 -3.95 -7.91
C ASN A 10 10.99 -3.09 -9.14
N ASN A 11 9.95 -2.61 -9.80
CA ASN A 11 10.02 -1.57 -10.81
C ASN A 11 8.75 -0.73 -10.67
N LEU A 12 8.77 0.10 -9.63
CA LEU A 12 7.75 1.10 -9.33
C LEU A 12 7.78 2.12 -10.47
N LYS A 13 6.82 2.00 -11.39
CA LYS A 13 6.67 2.95 -12.48
C LYS A 13 5.95 4.19 -11.94
N LEU A 14 6.70 5.08 -11.32
CA LEU A 14 6.29 6.45 -11.09
C LEU A 14 6.46 7.20 -12.41
N ASP A 15 5.44 7.93 -12.85
CA ASP A 15 5.55 8.70 -14.09
C ASP A 15 6.42 9.93 -13.84
N ASN A 16 7.60 10.00 -14.48
CA ASN A 16 8.57 11.09 -14.32
C ASN A 16 8.07 12.47 -14.83
N GLY A 17 6.83 12.56 -15.32
CA GLY A 17 6.20 13.79 -15.82
C GLY A 17 4.97 14.26 -15.03
N LYS A 18 4.52 13.51 -14.00
CA LYS A 18 3.42 13.87 -13.10
C LYS A 18 3.98 14.11 -11.70
N ASN A 19 3.34 14.99 -10.91
CA ASN A 19 3.58 15.04 -9.47
C ASN A 19 2.98 13.79 -8.85
N ASN A 20 3.82 12.77 -8.63
CA ASN A 20 3.38 11.53 -8.00
C ASN A 20 3.16 11.77 -6.50
N LEU A 21 2.04 11.29 -5.98
CA LEU A 21 1.73 11.33 -4.56
C LEU A 21 2.08 9.97 -3.95
N ALA A 22 3.10 9.96 -3.09
CA ALA A 22 3.49 8.79 -2.32
C ALA A 22 3.18 8.99 -0.83
N ILE A 23 2.78 7.93 -0.14
CA ILE A 23 2.51 7.94 1.30
C ILE A 23 3.32 6.83 1.97
N VAL A 24 4.01 7.19 3.05
CA VAL A 24 4.73 6.24 3.91
C VAL A 24 3.96 6.09 5.23
N LEU A 25 3.63 4.85 5.59
CA LEU A 25 2.97 4.50 6.84
C LEU A 25 3.93 3.69 7.70
N ASP A 26 4.39 4.29 8.79
CA ASP A 26 5.34 3.65 9.71
C ASP A 26 4.63 3.09 10.95
N GLY A 27 4.85 1.79 11.21
CA GLY A 27 4.46 1.16 12.48
C GLY A 27 2.95 0.98 12.68
N ILE A 28 2.16 0.82 11.61
CA ILE A 28 0.72 0.56 11.75
C ILE A 28 0.47 -0.89 12.20
N GLU A 29 -0.21 -1.04 13.33
CA GLU A 29 -0.42 -2.36 13.97
C GLU A 29 -1.80 -2.96 13.69
N LYS A 30 -2.82 -2.13 13.44
CA LYS A 30 -4.21 -2.59 13.32
C LYS A 30 -4.64 -2.72 11.84
N PRO A 31 -5.10 -3.90 11.38
CA PRO A 31 -5.52 -4.09 9.99
C PRO A 31 -6.64 -3.14 9.56
N GLY A 32 -7.55 -2.82 10.46
CA GLY A 32 -8.65 -1.89 10.18
C GLY A 32 -8.19 -0.46 9.90
N ASN A 33 -7.08 -0.01 10.52
CA ASN A 33 -6.52 1.31 10.25
C ASN A 33 -5.89 1.33 8.85
N ILE A 34 -5.15 0.27 8.48
CA ILE A 34 -4.57 0.13 7.15
C ILE A 34 -5.69 0.14 6.11
N GLY A 35 -6.75 -0.66 6.29
CA GLY A 35 -7.89 -0.68 5.37
C GLY A 35 -8.58 0.69 5.20
N ALA A 36 -8.73 1.46 6.29
CA ALA A 36 -9.29 2.80 6.22
C ALA A 36 -8.37 3.76 5.43
N ILE A 37 -7.06 3.71 5.68
CA ILE A 37 -6.08 4.54 4.98
C ILE A 37 -6.03 4.19 3.50
N LEU A 38 -6.01 2.90 3.15
CA LEU A 38 -6.04 2.45 1.75
C LEU A 38 -7.26 3.02 1.02
N ARG A 39 -8.45 3.02 1.64
CA ARG A 39 -9.65 3.64 1.04
C ARG A 39 -9.51 5.14 0.82
N SER A 40 -8.86 5.84 1.75
CA SER A 40 -8.56 7.27 1.59
C SER A 40 -7.57 7.50 0.45
N CYS A 41 -6.54 6.66 0.33
CA CYS A 41 -5.53 6.75 -0.72
C CYS A 41 -6.11 6.47 -2.10
N ASP A 42 -6.99 5.47 -2.21
CA ASP A 42 -7.76 5.15 -3.41
C ASP A 42 -8.62 6.34 -3.87
N SER A 43 -9.21 7.06 -2.93
CA SER A 43 -9.99 8.28 -3.22
C SER A 43 -9.12 9.50 -3.57
N ALA A 44 -7.86 9.49 -3.16
CA ALA A 44 -6.91 10.59 -3.32
C ALA A 44 -5.98 10.43 -4.53
N ASP A 45 -6.16 9.38 -5.35
CA ASP A 45 -5.32 9.06 -6.51
C ASP A 45 -3.83 8.93 -6.14
N VAL A 46 -3.56 8.28 -5.01
CA VAL A 46 -2.19 8.04 -4.52
C VAL A 46 -1.50 7.01 -5.42
N ASP A 47 -0.34 7.36 -5.96
CA ASP A 47 0.40 6.52 -6.91
C ASP A 47 1.18 5.40 -6.20
N LEU A 48 1.60 5.61 -4.95
CA LEU A 48 2.40 4.66 -4.17
C LEU A 48 2.12 4.75 -2.66
N ILE A 49 2.00 3.58 -2.03
CA ILE A 49 1.91 3.44 -0.58
C ILE A 49 3.03 2.54 -0.11
N ILE A 50 3.84 3.04 0.81
CA ILE A 50 4.92 2.31 1.46
C ILE A 50 4.47 2.02 2.88
N LEU A 51 4.48 0.76 3.26
CA LEU A 51 4.29 0.31 4.61
C LEU A 51 5.67 -0.01 5.17
N ASN A 52 6.07 0.75 6.19
CA ASN A 52 7.30 0.53 6.92
C ASN A 52 6.98 -0.23 8.21
N ASN A 53 7.68 -1.34 8.43
CA ASN A 53 7.53 -2.19 9.61
C ASN A 53 6.07 -2.53 9.92
N GLU A 54 5.25 -2.86 8.92
CA GLU A 54 3.88 -3.23 9.24
C GLU A 54 3.88 -4.49 10.10
N LYS A 55 3.20 -4.43 11.24
CA LYS A 55 3.04 -5.58 12.14
C LYS A 55 1.85 -6.46 11.74
N CYS A 56 1.30 -6.23 10.55
CA CYS A 56 0.07 -6.83 10.09
C CYS A 56 0.21 -7.32 8.64
N ASP A 57 -0.17 -8.57 8.41
CA ASP A 57 -0.19 -9.17 7.06
C ASP A 57 -1.23 -8.47 6.16
N LEU A 58 -0.77 -7.97 5.01
CA LEU A 58 -1.57 -7.30 3.99
C LEU A 58 -2.60 -8.20 3.33
N TYR A 59 -2.36 -9.51 3.29
CA TYR A 59 -3.26 -10.47 2.68
C TYR A 59 -4.15 -11.16 3.70
N ASN A 60 -4.15 -10.68 4.95
CA ASN A 60 -5.08 -11.14 5.96
C ASN A 60 -6.53 -10.83 5.55
N PRO A 61 -7.48 -11.79 5.67
CA PRO A 61 -8.89 -11.58 5.36
C PRO A 61 -9.53 -10.37 6.03
N ASN A 62 -9.11 -10.03 7.26
CA ASN A 62 -9.60 -8.86 7.98
C ASN A 62 -9.21 -7.55 7.30
N LEU A 63 -7.97 -7.46 6.80
CA LEU A 63 -7.47 -6.28 6.10
C LEU A 63 -8.14 -6.14 4.74
N ILE A 64 -8.19 -7.22 3.95
CA ILE A 64 -8.87 -7.26 2.65
C ILE A 64 -10.34 -6.83 2.78
N ARG A 65 -11.05 -7.31 3.80
CA ARG A 65 -12.44 -6.94 4.06
C ARG A 65 -12.57 -5.46 4.44
N SER A 66 -11.65 -4.93 5.25
CA SER A 66 -11.67 -3.54 5.70
C SER A 66 -11.29 -2.52 4.61
N SER A 67 -10.45 -2.91 3.65
CA SER A 67 -10.03 -2.08 2.53
C SER A 67 -11.05 -2.01 1.40
N LEU A 68 -12.13 -2.80 1.44
CA LEU A 68 -13.13 -2.92 0.37
C LEU A 68 -12.53 -3.29 -1.00
N GLY A 69 -11.35 -3.93 -1.01
CA GLY A 69 -10.65 -4.30 -2.23
C GLY A 69 -9.67 -3.26 -2.77
N SER A 70 -9.58 -2.06 -2.19
CA SER A 70 -8.62 -1.02 -2.62
C SER A 70 -7.16 -1.49 -2.54
N ILE A 71 -6.85 -2.45 -1.67
CA ILE A 71 -5.53 -3.11 -1.57
C ILE A 71 -5.08 -3.76 -2.90
N PHE A 72 -6.01 -4.11 -3.79
CA PHE A 72 -5.71 -4.73 -5.08
C PHE A 72 -5.58 -3.72 -6.22
N SER A 73 -6.10 -2.51 -6.03
CA SER A 73 -6.03 -1.42 -7.02
C SER A 73 -4.81 -0.53 -6.80
N LEU A 74 -4.40 -0.36 -5.54
CA LEU A 74 -3.30 0.51 -5.13
C LEU A 74 -1.94 -0.20 -5.24
N ASN A 75 -0.90 0.56 -5.57
CA ASN A 75 0.47 0.10 -5.49
C ASN A 75 0.95 0.18 -4.03
N VAL A 76 0.83 -0.93 -3.30
CA VAL A 76 1.27 -1.05 -1.91
C VAL A 76 2.55 -1.89 -1.85
N VAL A 77 3.57 -1.36 -1.19
CA VAL A 77 4.84 -2.05 -0.94
C VAL A 77 5.07 -2.13 0.56
N SER A 78 5.52 -3.29 1.03
CA SER A 78 6.00 -3.51 2.39
C SER A 78 7.52 -3.50 2.41
N MET A 79 8.10 -2.79 3.38
CA MET A 79 9.54 -2.57 3.51
C MET A 79 9.92 -2.60 5.00
N GLU A 80 11.13 -3.05 5.31
CA GLU A 80 11.73 -2.82 6.62
C GLU A 80 12.32 -1.41 6.70
N SER A 81 12.59 -0.93 7.92
CA SER A 81 13.00 0.47 8.15
C SER A 81 14.27 0.89 7.44
N ASP A 82 15.26 0.01 7.37
CA ASP A 82 16.53 0.35 6.75
C ASP A 82 16.36 0.56 5.23
N ASP A 83 15.47 -0.18 4.59
CA ASP A 83 15.20 -0.07 3.14
C ASP A 83 14.29 1.13 2.79
N THR A 84 13.48 1.60 3.74
CA THR A 84 12.56 2.73 3.52
C THR A 84 13.30 4.07 3.43
N LEU A 85 14.43 4.21 4.14
CA LEU A 85 15.22 5.46 4.18
C LEU A 85 16.04 5.69 2.90
N ASP A 86 16.34 4.62 2.17
CA ASP A 86 17.11 4.66 0.92
C ASP A 86 16.23 4.87 -0.33
N PHE A 87 14.91 5.03 -0.14
CA PHE A 87 13.90 5.23 -1.19
C PHE A 87 13.71 6.72 -1.55
#